data_AF-A0A845L0Y7-F1
#
_entry.id   AF-A0A845L0Y7-F1
#
_cell.length_a   1.000
_cell.length_b   1.000
_cell.length_c   1.000
_cell.angle_alpha   90.00
_cell.angle_beta   90.00
_cell.angle_gamma   90.00
#
_symmetry.space_group_name_H-M   'P 1'
#
loop_
_entity.id
_entity.type
_entity.pdbx_description
1 polymer ?
#
loop_
_entity_poly.entity_id
_entity_poly.type
_entity_poly.pdbx_seq_one_letter_code
_entity_poly.pdbx_strand_id
1 'polypeptide(L)' 'MVDFSTDVGDIVYPDDIHRLDRYVNQLRDGDELVISVDANDAHQTDSILTFLRKNGMKFHTEGSHDGKEYYIVARRKLH' A
#
# COMPACT_ATOMS: atom_id res chain seq x y z
N MET A 1 3.92 -15.02 -1.05
CA MET A 1 3.09 -15.02 -2.28
C MET A 1 2.32 -13.73 -2.19
N VAL A 2 2.58 -12.80 -3.10
CA VAL A 2 1.89 -11.50 -3.15
C VAL A 2 0.62 -11.71 -3.95
N ASP A 3 -0.53 -11.41 -3.37
CA ASP A 3 -1.83 -11.60 -4.02
C ASP A 3 -2.19 -10.39 -4.89
N PHE A 4 -1.79 -9.19 -4.46
CA PHE A 4 -2.02 -7.97 -5.20
C PHE A 4 -0.80 -7.05 -5.14
N SER A 5 -0.37 -6.57 -6.30
CA SER A 5 0.67 -5.55 -6.45
C SER A 5 0.08 -4.40 -7.25
N THR A 6 0.10 -3.20 -6.68
CA THR A 6 -0.28 -1.97 -7.40
C THR A 6 0.89 -1.02 -7.44
N ASP A 7 1.17 -0.52 -8.63
CA ASP A 7 2.13 0.54 -8.84
C ASP A 7 1.39 1.87 -8.75
N VAL A 8 1.79 2.70 -7.79
CA VAL A 8 1.32 4.07 -7.70
C VAL A 8 2.50 4.91 -8.11
N GLY A 9 2.51 5.36 -9.36
CA GLY A 9 3.59 6.14 -9.93
C GLY A 9 3.80 7.50 -9.22
N ASP A 10 4.51 8.40 -9.89
CA ASP A 10 4.96 9.72 -9.37
C ASP A 10 3.87 10.56 -8.68
N ILE A 11 2.59 10.33 -9.01
CA ILE A 11 1.43 11.02 -8.42
C ILE A 11 0.39 9.98 -7.99
N VAL A 12 0.14 9.91 -6.69
CA VAL A 12 -1.01 9.17 -6.13
C VAL A 12 -2.27 9.99 -6.38
N TYR A 13 -3.14 9.51 -7.26
CA TYR A 13 -4.44 10.14 -7.48
C TYR A 13 -5.46 9.62 -6.45
N PRO A 14 -6.52 10.38 -6.14
CA PRO A 14 -7.62 9.87 -5.33
C PRO A 14 -8.26 8.60 -5.91
N ASP A 15 -8.19 8.42 -7.24
CA ASP A 15 -8.62 7.19 -7.91
C ASP A 15 -7.80 5.96 -7.47
N ASP A 16 -6.51 6.13 -7.14
CA ASP A 16 -5.66 5.06 -6.61
C ASP A 16 -6.09 4.65 -5.21
N ILE A 17 -6.54 5.58 -4.36
CA ILE A 17 -7.13 5.25 -3.05
C ILE A 17 -8.43 4.47 -3.22
N HIS A 18 -9.29 4.86 -4.16
CA HIS A 18 -10.51 4.10 -4.47
C HIS A 18 -10.19 2.69 -4.99
N ARG A 19 -9.13 2.55 -5.77
CA ARG A 19 -8.65 1.26 -6.26
C ARG A 19 -8.07 0.40 -5.15
N LEU A 20 -7.26 0.99 -4.26
CA LEU A 20 -6.75 0.36 -3.04
C LEU A 20 -7.88 -0.11 -2.13
N ASP A 21 -8.94 0.68 -1.97
CA ASP A 21 -10.13 0.28 -1.21
C ASP A 21 -10.81 -0.95 -1.81
N ARG A 22 -10.94 -1.01 -3.15
CA ARG A 22 -11.45 -2.20 -3.82
C ARG A 22 -10.53 -3.40 -3.66
N TYR A 23 -9.21 -3.21 -3.63
CA TYR A 23 -8.28 -4.30 -3.37
C TYR A 23 -8.40 -4.78 -1.93
N VAL A 24 -8.38 -3.87 -0.95
CA VAL A 24 -8.55 -4.21 0.46
C VAL A 24 -9.85 -4.96 0.74
N ASN A 25 -10.95 -4.56 0.09
CA ASN A 25 -12.22 -5.29 0.18
C ASN A 25 -12.19 -6.68 -0.47
N GLN A 26 -11.34 -6.90 -1.47
CA GLN A 26 -11.18 -8.20 -2.14
C GLN A 26 -10.13 -9.10 -1.46
N LEU A 27 -9.18 -8.51 -0.71
CA LEU A 27 -8.18 -9.25 0.07
C LEU A 27 -8.86 -10.13 1.11
N ARG A 28 -8.51 -11.41 1.08
CA ARG A 28 -8.89 -12.39 2.08
C ARG A 28 -7.96 -12.33 3.28
N ASP A 29 -8.39 -12.98 4.35
CA ASP A 29 -7.60 -13.12 5.56
C ASP A 29 -6.26 -13.80 5.27
N GLY A 30 -5.17 -13.07 5.51
CA GLY A 30 -3.81 -13.55 5.29
C GLY A 30 -3.16 -13.06 4.00
N ASP A 31 -3.94 -12.49 3.07
CA ASP A 31 -3.45 -11.95 1.80
C ASP A 31 -2.57 -10.71 2.01
N GLU A 32 -1.65 -10.53 1.07
CA GLU A 32 -0.66 -9.45 1.06
C GLU A 32 -0.87 -8.53 -0.16
N LEU A 33 -0.82 -7.23 0.11
CA LEU A 33 -0.90 -6.14 -0.84
C LEU A 33 0.42 -5.37 -0.81
N VAL A 34 1.11 -5.33 -1.93
CA VAL A 34 2.34 -4.56 -2.10
C VAL A 34 2.03 -3.30 -2.92
N ILE A 35 2.46 -2.16 -2.39
CA ILE A 35 2.26 -0.84 -3.01
C ILE A 35 3.64 -0.24 -3.24
N SER A 36 4.05 -0.08 -4.50
CA SER A 36 5.23 0.72 -4.85
C SER A 36 4.87 2.20 -4.84
N VAL A 37 5.71 3.01 -4.21
CA VAL A 37 5.56 4.47 -4.14
C VAL A 37 6.92 5.14 -4.31
N ASP A 38 6.95 6.29 -4.97
CA ASP A 38 8.18 7.07 -5.14
C ASP A 38 8.56 7.83 -3.85
N ALA A 39 9.86 7.82 -3.51
CA ALA A 39 10.48 8.48 -2.35
C ALA A 39 10.23 9.98 -2.27
N ASN A 40 9.95 10.61 -3.41
CA ASN A 40 9.72 12.04 -3.53
C ASN A 40 8.33 12.45 -2.99
N ASP A 41 7.40 11.51 -2.83
CA ASP A 41 6.04 11.77 -2.35
C ASP A 41 5.72 11.07 -1.01
N ALA A 42 6.53 11.38 0.01
CA ALA A 42 6.28 10.95 1.39
C ALA A 42 4.92 11.46 1.94
N HIS A 43 4.37 12.54 1.38
CA HIS A 43 3.11 13.12 1.82
C HIS A 43 1.90 12.26 1.45
N GLN A 44 1.84 11.73 0.23
CA GLN A 44 0.76 10.84 -0.20
C GLN A 44 0.80 9.50 0.53
N THR A 45 1.99 9.01 0.87
CA THR A 45 2.14 7.78 1.64
C THR A 45 1.50 7.83 3.01
N ASP A 46 1.53 8.98 3.70
CA ASP A 46 0.84 9.09 4.99
C ASP A 46 -0.68 8.81 4.87
N SER A 47 -1.29 9.20 3.74
CA SER A 47 -2.70 8.92 3.45
C SER A 47 -2.95 7.42 3.24
N ILE A 48 -2.08 6.72 2.50
CA ILE A 48 -2.15 5.27 2.29
C ILE A 48 -1.95 4.53 3.62
N LEU A 49 -0.93 4.89 4.39
CA LEU A 49 -0.64 4.27 5.70
C LEU A 49 -1.81 4.48 6.67
N THR A 50 -2.40 5.68 6.67
CA THR A 50 -3.59 6.00 7.48
C THR A 50 -4.79 5.16 7.04
N PHE A 51 -5.02 5.00 5.74
CA PHE A 51 -6.08 4.15 5.20
C PHE A 51 -5.92 2.69 5.63
N LEU A 52 -4.71 2.13 5.50
CA LEU A 52 -4.41 0.76 5.90
C LEU A 52 -4.60 0.55 7.42
N ARG A 53 -4.16 1.52 8.23
CA ARG A 53 -4.34 1.52 9.71
C ARG A 53 -5.82 1.52 10.07
N LYS A 54 -6.63 2.36 9.42
CA LYS A 54 -8.08 2.44 9.65
C LYS A 54 -8.80 1.12 9.32
N ASN A 55 -8.32 0.40 8.32
CA ASN A 55 -8.82 -0.92 7.95
C ASN A 55 -8.29 -2.07 8.85
N GLY A 56 -7.50 -1.77 9.88
CA GLY A 56 -6.95 -2.77 10.79
C GLY A 56 -5.89 -3.68 10.16
N MET A 57 -5.33 -3.27 9.00
CA MET A 57 -4.30 -4.03 8.30
C MET A 57 -2.94 -3.78 8.96
N LYS A 58 -2.09 -4.83 8.96
CA LYS A 58 -0.68 -4.67 9.33
C LYS A 58 0.07 -4.20 8.11
N PHE A 59 1.03 -3.29 8.26
CA PHE A 59 1.88 -2.90 7.15
C PHE A 59 3.30 -2.62 7.62
N HIS A 60 4.25 -2.76 6.70
CA HIS A 60 5.63 -2.32 6.85
C HIS A 60 6.11 -1.65 5.57
N THR A 61 7.04 -0.72 5.71
CA THR A 61 7.68 -0.03 4.59
C THR A 61 9.08 -0.59 4.37
N GLU A 62 9.35 -1.07 3.17
CA GLU A 62 10.67 -1.49 2.72
C GLU A 62 11.24 -0.41 1.80
N GLY A 63 12.33 0.23 2.24
CA GLY A 63 13.02 1.20 1.39
C GLY A 63 13.79 0.50 0.28
N SER A 64 13.67 0.99 -0.96
CA SER A 64 14.56 0.56 -2.02
C SER A 64 15.96 1.14 -1.79
N HIS A 65 16.98 0.36 -2.12
CA HIS A 65 18.39 0.72 -1.91
C HIS A 65 18.79 1.99 -2.69
N ASP A 66 18.08 2.30 -3.79
CA ASP A 66 18.33 3.47 -4.63
C ASP A 66 17.77 4.78 -4.04
N GLY A 67 16.98 4.73 -2.97
CA GLY A 67 16.40 5.91 -2.33
C GLY A 67 15.39 6.68 -3.20
N LYS A 68 15.01 6.11 -4.34
CA LYS A 68 14.02 6.67 -5.28
C LYS A 68 12.64 6.09 -5.10
N GLU A 69 12.54 4.85 -4.63
CA GLU A 69 11.27 4.15 -4.47
C GLU A 69 11.23 3.47 -3.10
N TYR A 70 10.05 3.28 -2.54
CA TYR A 70 9.82 2.43 -1.39
C TYR A 70 8.56 1.61 -1.60
N TYR A 71 8.53 0.45 -0.95
CA TYR A 71 7.43 -0.49 -1.04
C TYR A 71 6.70 -0.52 0.29
N ILE A 72 5.39 -0.36 0.26
CA ILE A 72 4.53 -0.57 1.41
C ILE A 72 3.92 -1.95 1.25
N VAL A 73 4.30 -2.86 2.14
CA VAL A 73 3.73 -4.20 2.21
C VAL A 73 2.65 -4.20 3.29
N ALA A 74 1.40 -4.33 2.86
CA ALA A 74 0.24 -4.37 3.72
C ALA A 74 -0.37 -5.77 3.73
N ARG A 75 -0.67 -6.30 4.91
CA ARG A 75 -1.24 -7.62 5.11
C ARG A 75 -2.53 -7.55 5.89
N ARG A 76 -3.57 -8.23 5.39
CA ARG A 76 -4.82 -8.36 6.11
C ARG A 76 -4.64 -9.30 7.29
N LYS A 77 -4.94 -8.81 8.49
CA LYS A 77 -4.86 -9.61 9.70
C LYS A 77 -5.95 -10.67 9.63
N LEU A 78 -5.57 -11.95 9.72
CA LEU A 78 -6.53 -13.04 9.93
C LEU A 78 -7.34 -12.74 11.18
N HIS A 79 -8.65 -12.58 11.03
CA HIS A 79 -9.57 -12.48 12.16
C HIS A 79 -9.90 -13.87 12.72
#